data_AF-A0A2U1TML6-F1
#
_entry.id   AF-A0A2U1TML6-F1
#
_cell.length_a   1.000
_cell.length_b   1.000
_cell.length_c   1.000
_cell.angle_alpha   90.00
_cell.angle_beta   90.00
_cell.angle_gamma   90.00
#
_symmetry.space_group_name_H-M   'P 1'
#
loop_
_entity.id
_entity.type
_entity.pdbx_description
1 polymer ?
#
loop_
_entity_poly.entity_id
_entity_poly.type
_entity_poly.pdbx_seq_one_letter_code
_entity_poly.pdbx_strand_id
1 'polypeptide(L)'
;MQHRDKALTRVYWQYKNAPKLIALLLTLPDIAQASIEDQLAKIQTMLDIDSAEGEQLDICGRIAGYTKRPVGTFYPACASAAVSDDLFRRMIKAKIFKNNSIATIDEIKRATDYILGTDALILDGQDMTMRPIFFEYLDVGSQKLVADYDLIPRPQGVGMKQARTLTYKPFGFGPHYSNFRAPFWHGDGIKVYTNLKLTLTFTDGVLSGALTAGAGIVVSDVDITLIYTLAGGSTVTERLVTDDNGYFETTPNIDVGYSVVARAQVLTPLCEWENIESSELSTRVKFNGAIKYDGAYSFRG
;
A
#
# COMPACT_ATOMS: atom_id res chain seq x y z
N MET A 1 -26.10 -10.44 -28.97
CA MET A 1 -27.34 -9.78 -29.48
C MET A 1 -28.48 -10.73 -29.16
N GLN A 2 -29.60 -10.36 -28.51
CA GLN A 2 -30.56 -11.39 -28.04
C GLN A 2 -31.36 -12.02 -29.22
N HIS A 3 -30.83 -13.11 -29.80
CA HIS A 3 -31.43 -13.80 -30.95
C HIS A 3 -32.74 -14.49 -30.64
N ARG A 4 -32.90 -14.94 -29.40
CA ARG A 4 -34.12 -15.54 -28.86
C ARG A 4 -35.33 -14.61 -29.00
N ASP A 5 -35.19 -13.36 -28.60
CA ASP A 5 -36.27 -12.36 -28.67
C ASP A 5 -36.61 -11.99 -30.13
N LYS A 6 -35.58 -11.92 -30.98
CA LYS A 6 -35.75 -11.70 -32.42
C LYS A 6 -36.43 -12.86 -33.14
N ALA A 7 -36.32 -14.09 -32.64
CA ALA A 7 -37.05 -15.23 -33.19
C ALA A 7 -38.52 -15.18 -32.76
N LEU A 8 -38.80 -14.84 -31.49
CA LEU A 8 -40.16 -14.74 -30.94
C LEU A 8 -41.00 -13.65 -31.62
N THR A 9 -40.40 -12.51 -31.95
CA THR A 9 -41.08 -11.40 -32.65
C THR A 9 -41.52 -11.76 -34.08
N ARG A 10 -40.88 -12.75 -34.71
CA ARG A 10 -41.16 -13.18 -36.09
C ARG A 10 -42.13 -14.34 -36.20
N VAL A 11 -42.62 -14.87 -35.08
CA VAL A 11 -43.64 -15.93 -35.09
C VAL A 11 -44.96 -15.35 -35.59
N TYR A 12 -45.51 -15.95 -36.67
CA TYR A 12 -46.83 -15.58 -37.17
C TYR A 12 -47.90 -15.73 -36.08
N TRP A 13 -48.85 -14.80 -36.04
CA TRP A 13 -49.89 -14.73 -35.01
C TRP A 13 -50.63 -16.05 -34.79
N GLN A 14 -50.92 -16.78 -35.89
CA GLN A 14 -51.59 -18.08 -35.87
C GLN A 14 -50.88 -19.13 -34.99
N TYR A 15 -49.56 -19.04 -34.86
CA TYR A 15 -48.74 -20.04 -34.16
C TYR A 15 -48.17 -19.55 -32.81
N LYS A 16 -48.58 -18.37 -32.32
CA LYS A 16 -48.11 -17.82 -31.04
C LYS A 16 -48.41 -18.71 -29.83
N ASN A 17 -49.41 -19.58 -29.92
CA ASN A 17 -49.82 -20.48 -28.83
C ASN A 17 -49.41 -21.95 -29.08
N ALA A 18 -48.54 -22.22 -30.06
CA ALA A 18 -48.12 -23.59 -30.40
C ALA A 18 -46.77 -23.95 -29.71
N PRO A 19 -46.78 -24.64 -28.55
CA PRO A 19 -45.58 -24.81 -27.73
C PRO A 19 -44.47 -25.63 -28.41
N LYS A 20 -44.83 -26.66 -29.18
CA LYS A 20 -43.84 -27.49 -29.91
C LYS A 20 -43.13 -26.73 -31.02
N LEU A 21 -43.85 -25.86 -31.73
CA LEU A 21 -43.27 -25.05 -32.81
C LEU A 21 -42.34 -23.98 -32.24
N ILE A 22 -42.74 -23.31 -31.16
CA ILE A 22 -41.90 -22.33 -30.48
C ILE A 22 -40.62 -22.99 -29.98
N ALA A 23 -40.71 -24.16 -29.34
CA ALA A 23 -39.52 -24.90 -28.91
C ALA A 23 -38.57 -25.20 -30.08
N LEU A 24 -39.10 -25.69 -31.21
CA LEU A 24 -38.30 -25.94 -32.42
C LEU A 24 -37.62 -24.66 -32.93
N LEU A 25 -38.35 -23.55 -33.02
CA LEU A 25 -37.83 -22.26 -33.48
C LEU A 25 -36.75 -21.68 -32.56
N LEU A 26 -36.81 -21.95 -31.26
CA LEU A 26 -35.82 -21.46 -30.30
C LEU A 26 -34.53 -22.29 -30.27
N THR A 27 -34.57 -23.56 -30.70
CA THR A 27 -33.38 -24.43 -30.68
C THR A 27 -32.17 -23.83 -31.39
N LEU A 28 -32.35 -23.31 -32.61
CA LEU A 28 -31.27 -22.73 -33.40
C LEU A 28 -30.71 -21.42 -32.80
N PRO A 29 -31.54 -20.41 -32.45
CA PRO A 29 -31.09 -19.22 -31.73
C PRO A 29 -30.35 -19.54 -30.42
N ASP A 30 -30.84 -20.50 -29.64
CA ASP A 30 -30.24 -20.85 -28.35
C ASP A 30 -28.86 -21.50 -28.56
N ILE A 31 -28.74 -22.41 -29.54
CA ILE A 31 -27.44 -23.01 -29.92
C ILE A 31 -26.48 -21.93 -30.46
N ALA A 32 -26.96 -21.05 -31.34
CA ALA A 32 -26.15 -19.98 -31.92
C ALA A 32 -25.65 -19.00 -30.85
N GLN A 33 -26.50 -18.62 -29.89
CA GLN A 33 -26.11 -17.74 -28.79
C GLN A 33 -25.05 -18.40 -27.90
N ALA A 34 -25.35 -19.58 -27.36
CA ALA A 34 -24.51 -20.23 -26.35
C ALA A 34 -23.20 -20.80 -26.92
N SER A 35 -23.26 -21.34 -28.15
CA SER A 35 -22.12 -22.07 -28.74
C SER A 35 -21.26 -21.21 -29.66
N ILE A 36 -21.82 -20.15 -30.26
CA ILE A 36 -21.10 -19.30 -31.21
C ILE A 36 -20.86 -17.92 -30.62
N GLU A 37 -21.92 -17.15 -30.31
CA GLU A 37 -21.74 -15.77 -29.85
C GLU A 37 -20.98 -15.69 -28.53
N ASP A 38 -21.37 -16.48 -27.53
CA ASP A 38 -20.74 -16.43 -26.21
C ASP A 38 -19.28 -16.91 -26.27
N GLN A 39 -18.98 -17.87 -27.14
CA GLN A 39 -17.60 -18.33 -27.35
C GLN A 39 -16.77 -17.31 -28.13
N LEU A 40 -17.36 -16.67 -29.15
CA LEU A 40 -16.72 -15.57 -29.88
C LEU A 40 -16.41 -14.41 -28.95
N ALA A 41 -17.33 -14.06 -28.04
CA ALA A 41 -17.12 -13.01 -27.05
C ALA A 41 -15.92 -13.34 -26.15
N LYS A 42 -15.83 -14.59 -25.67
CA LYS A 42 -14.67 -15.05 -24.89
C LYS A 42 -13.36 -14.96 -25.67
N ILE A 43 -13.35 -15.34 -26.96
CA ILE A 43 -12.17 -15.22 -27.81
C ILE A 43 -11.77 -13.75 -27.97
N GLN A 44 -12.74 -12.84 -28.13
CA GLN A 44 -12.48 -11.41 -28.25
C GLN A 44 -11.88 -10.82 -26.96
N THR A 45 -12.35 -11.25 -25.79
CA THR A 45 -11.86 -10.74 -24.49
C THR A 45 -10.65 -11.51 -23.94
N MET A 46 -10.23 -12.61 -24.58
CA MET A 46 -9.18 -13.48 -24.07
C MET A 46 -7.83 -12.77 -23.88
N LEU A 47 -7.56 -11.74 -24.68
CA LEU A 47 -6.33 -10.94 -24.64
C LEU A 47 -6.55 -9.53 -24.07
N ASP A 48 -7.69 -9.30 -23.42
CA ASP A 48 -7.93 -8.06 -22.72
C ASP A 48 -7.15 -8.04 -21.40
N ILE A 49 -6.13 -7.17 -21.35
CA ILE A 49 -5.22 -7.04 -20.21
C ILE A 49 -5.91 -6.61 -18.92
N ASP A 50 -7.01 -5.85 -19.01
CA ASP A 50 -7.69 -5.31 -17.84
C ASP A 50 -8.61 -6.35 -17.20
N SER A 51 -9.15 -7.30 -17.98
CA SER A 51 -9.98 -8.40 -17.47
C SER A 51 -9.26 -9.75 -17.32
N ALA A 52 -8.08 -9.93 -17.92
CA ALA A 52 -7.36 -11.19 -17.88
C ALA A 52 -6.82 -11.50 -16.47
N GLU A 53 -6.91 -12.78 -16.10
CA GLU A 53 -6.48 -13.33 -14.81
C GLU A 53 -5.72 -14.65 -15.02
N GLY A 54 -4.80 -14.97 -14.11
CA GLY A 54 -4.01 -16.21 -14.13
C GLY A 54 -3.29 -16.46 -15.47
N GLU A 55 -3.52 -17.63 -16.07
CA GLU A 55 -2.84 -18.07 -17.30
C GLU A 55 -3.11 -17.15 -18.52
N GLN A 56 -4.30 -16.55 -18.61
CA GLN A 56 -4.61 -15.63 -19.72
C GLN A 56 -3.71 -14.38 -19.65
N LEU A 57 -3.49 -13.87 -18.43
CA LEU A 57 -2.59 -12.75 -18.19
C LEU A 57 -1.12 -13.15 -18.45
N ASP A 58 -0.75 -14.39 -18.15
CA ASP A 58 0.59 -14.92 -18.46
C ASP A 58 0.83 -15.02 -19.98
N ILE A 59 -0.18 -15.40 -20.76
CA ILE A 59 -0.12 -15.35 -22.23
C ILE A 59 0.08 -13.90 -22.70
N CYS A 60 -0.66 -12.94 -22.15
CA CYS A 60 -0.48 -11.51 -22.46
C CYS A 60 0.94 -11.04 -22.11
N GLY A 61 1.48 -11.48 -20.97
CA GLY A 61 2.85 -11.20 -20.56
C GLY A 61 3.88 -11.77 -21.54
N ARG A 62 3.68 -13.01 -22.01
CA ARG A 62 4.53 -13.64 -23.03
C ARG A 62 4.54 -12.88 -24.35
N ILE A 63 3.39 -12.38 -24.79
CA ILE A 63 3.28 -11.53 -25.99
C ILE A 63 4.06 -10.22 -25.80
N ALA A 64 3.97 -9.59 -24.62
CA ALA A 64 4.70 -8.37 -24.30
C ALA A 64 6.22 -8.58 -24.06
N GLY A 65 6.68 -9.83 -23.96
CA GLY A 65 8.09 -10.18 -23.84
C GLY A 65 8.54 -10.68 -22.46
N TYR A 66 7.61 -10.98 -21.55
CA TYR A 66 7.91 -11.70 -20.31
C TYR A 66 7.86 -13.21 -20.55
N THR A 67 9.01 -13.89 -20.49
CA THR A 67 9.06 -15.35 -20.70
C THR A 67 8.37 -16.13 -19.59
N LYS A 68 8.42 -15.60 -18.36
CA LYS A 68 7.75 -16.11 -17.17
C LYS A 68 7.29 -14.94 -16.31
N ARG A 69 6.30 -15.21 -15.47
CA ARG A 69 5.86 -14.27 -14.43
C ARG A 69 7.05 -13.95 -13.50
N PRO A 70 7.39 -12.67 -13.31
CA PRO A 70 8.45 -12.26 -12.39
C PRO A 70 8.14 -12.72 -10.95
N VAL A 71 9.20 -12.92 -10.17
CA VAL A 71 9.11 -13.22 -8.74
C VAL A 71 9.69 -12.04 -7.97
N GLY A 72 9.01 -11.66 -6.89
CA GLY A 72 9.42 -10.57 -6.01
C GLY A 72 9.09 -10.91 -4.56
N THR A 73 9.63 -10.11 -3.65
CA THR A 73 9.32 -10.17 -2.22
C THR A 73 8.32 -9.08 -1.89
N PHE A 74 7.11 -9.48 -1.55
CA PHE A 74 6.01 -8.55 -1.28
C PHE A 74 5.46 -8.78 0.14
N TYR A 75 5.11 -7.69 0.81
CA TYR A 75 4.34 -7.70 2.06
C TYR A 75 2.93 -8.28 1.82
N PRO A 76 2.31 -9.01 2.77
CA PRO A 76 2.76 -9.31 4.14
C PRO A 76 3.61 -10.59 4.29
N ALA A 77 3.58 -11.49 3.30
CA ALA A 77 4.26 -12.78 3.41
C ALA A 77 5.79 -12.63 3.42
N CYS A 78 6.33 -11.57 2.80
CA CYS A 78 7.75 -11.27 2.73
C CYS A 78 8.63 -12.45 2.28
N ALA A 79 8.01 -13.35 1.52
CA ALA A 79 8.64 -14.49 0.88
C ALA A 79 8.71 -14.24 -0.62
N SER A 80 9.66 -14.92 -1.28
CA SER A 80 9.73 -14.91 -2.74
C SER A 80 8.48 -15.57 -3.30
N ALA A 81 7.65 -14.79 -3.98
CA ALA A 81 6.41 -15.25 -4.60
C ALA A 81 6.29 -14.67 -6.01
N ALA A 82 5.52 -15.35 -6.85
CA ALA A 82 5.12 -14.79 -8.14
C ALA A 82 4.31 -13.52 -7.91
N VAL A 83 4.51 -12.52 -8.77
CA VAL A 83 3.80 -11.25 -8.71
C VAL A 83 2.28 -11.50 -8.85
N SER A 84 1.46 -10.79 -8.07
CA SER A 84 0.00 -10.86 -8.16
C SER A 84 -0.50 -10.36 -9.52
N ASP A 85 -1.71 -10.73 -9.93
CA ASP A 85 -2.26 -10.36 -11.24
C ASP A 85 -2.32 -8.84 -11.44
N ASP A 86 -2.70 -8.07 -10.41
CA ASP A 86 -2.73 -6.60 -10.51
C ASP A 86 -1.33 -6.01 -10.74
N LEU A 87 -0.35 -6.44 -9.95
CA LEU A 87 1.02 -5.97 -10.07
C LEU A 87 1.62 -6.41 -11.42
N PHE A 88 1.32 -7.63 -11.88
CA PHE A 88 1.82 -8.13 -13.15
C PHE A 88 1.20 -7.38 -14.33
N ARG A 89 -0.08 -7.01 -14.26
CA ARG A 89 -0.75 -6.14 -15.24
C ARG A 89 -0.01 -4.82 -15.42
N ARG A 90 0.40 -4.17 -14.32
CA ARG A 90 1.20 -2.93 -14.36
C ARG A 90 2.55 -3.15 -15.03
N MET A 91 3.22 -4.27 -14.77
CA MET A 91 4.49 -4.63 -15.42
C MET A 91 4.32 -4.83 -16.93
N ILE A 92 3.27 -5.51 -17.37
CA ILE A 92 2.97 -5.71 -18.80
C ILE A 92 2.72 -4.35 -19.47
N LYS A 93 1.88 -3.50 -18.87
CA LYS A 93 1.63 -2.12 -19.34
C LYS A 93 2.95 -1.35 -19.47
N ALA A 94 3.80 -1.41 -18.45
CA ALA A 94 5.12 -0.76 -18.46
C ALA A 94 6.00 -1.26 -19.61
N LYS A 95 6.03 -2.57 -19.86
CA LYS A 95 6.82 -3.17 -20.94
C LYS A 95 6.33 -2.73 -22.32
N ILE A 96 5.02 -2.68 -22.54
CA ILE A 96 4.42 -2.20 -23.79
C ILE A 96 4.84 -0.75 -24.06
N PHE A 97 4.78 0.12 -23.05
CA PHE A 97 5.21 1.52 -23.18
C PHE A 97 6.71 1.65 -23.42
N LYS A 98 7.54 0.90 -22.69
CA LYS A 98 9.01 0.92 -22.91
C LYS A 98 9.40 0.52 -24.34
N ASN A 99 8.65 -0.39 -24.97
CA ASN A 99 8.95 -0.86 -26.31
C ASN A 99 8.49 0.12 -27.41
N ASN A 100 7.43 0.90 -27.16
CA ASN A 100 6.78 1.73 -28.19
C ASN A 100 6.88 3.24 -27.96
N SER A 101 7.46 3.69 -26.84
CA SER A 101 7.45 5.11 -26.50
C SER A 101 8.39 5.94 -27.37
N ILE A 102 7.94 7.15 -27.72
CA ILE A 102 8.74 8.21 -28.35
C ILE A 102 9.54 8.99 -27.28
N ALA A 103 9.20 8.81 -26.00
CA ALA A 103 9.88 9.29 -24.81
C ALA A 103 9.92 10.82 -24.67
N THR A 104 8.84 11.49 -25.06
CA THR A 104 8.59 12.90 -24.73
C THR A 104 8.12 13.04 -23.28
N ILE A 105 8.26 14.24 -22.68
CA ILE A 105 7.83 14.46 -21.29
C ILE A 105 6.33 14.17 -21.08
N ASP A 106 5.49 14.58 -22.04
CA ASP A 106 4.04 14.38 -21.99
C ASP A 106 3.67 12.90 -22.12
N GLU A 107 4.41 12.16 -22.94
CA GLU A 107 4.20 10.73 -23.11
C GLU A 107 4.68 9.94 -21.90
N ILE A 108 5.82 10.31 -21.31
CA ILE A 108 6.31 9.70 -20.07
C ILE A 108 5.32 9.95 -18.94
N LYS A 109 4.75 11.16 -18.85
CA LYS A 109 3.66 11.44 -17.92
C LYS A 109 2.49 10.50 -18.17
N ARG A 110 1.96 10.45 -19.40
CA ARG A 110 0.85 9.58 -19.77
C ARG A 110 1.13 8.10 -19.47
N ALA A 111 2.35 7.64 -19.74
CA ALA A 111 2.78 6.27 -19.46
C ALA A 111 2.79 6.02 -17.95
N THR A 112 3.37 6.93 -17.15
CA THR A 112 3.43 6.82 -15.69
C THR A 112 2.02 6.74 -15.10
N ASP A 113 1.13 7.63 -15.53
CA ASP A 113 -0.27 7.67 -15.06
C ASP A 113 -1.00 6.37 -15.40
N TYR A 114 -0.83 5.86 -16.62
CA TYR A 114 -1.46 4.63 -17.08
C TYR A 114 -0.91 3.36 -16.40
N ILE A 115 0.39 3.31 -16.12
CA ILE A 115 1.05 2.16 -15.49
C ILE A 115 0.66 2.08 -14.00
N LEU A 116 0.62 3.21 -13.31
CA LEU A 116 0.45 3.25 -11.85
C LEU A 116 -0.98 3.54 -11.40
N GLY A 117 -1.84 4.03 -12.29
CA GLY A 117 -3.23 4.36 -12.00
C GLY A 117 -3.40 5.58 -11.10
N THR A 118 -2.40 6.45 -11.02
CA THR A 118 -2.41 7.70 -10.23
C THR A 118 -1.74 8.82 -11.03
N ASP A 119 -2.13 10.07 -10.77
CA ASP A 119 -1.57 11.22 -11.46
C ASP A 119 -0.14 11.53 -10.98
N ALA A 120 0.80 11.51 -11.91
CA ALA A 120 2.20 11.84 -11.67
C ALA A 120 2.58 13.16 -12.37
N LEU A 121 3.34 14.00 -11.67
CA LEU A 121 4.01 15.15 -12.27
C LEU A 121 5.43 14.75 -12.65
N ILE A 122 5.79 14.90 -13.92
CA ILE A 122 7.18 14.75 -14.37
C ILE A 122 7.86 16.10 -14.33
N LEU A 123 8.90 16.22 -13.51
CA LEU A 123 9.76 17.40 -13.48
C LEU A 123 10.96 17.19 -14.39
N ASP A 124 11.19 18.17 -15.26
CA ASP A 124 12.45 18.34 -16.00
C ASP A 124 13.40 19.19 -15.17
N GLY A 125 14.58 18.64 -14.85
CA GLY A 125 15.63 19.35 -14.13
C GLY A 125 16.40 20.36 -14.98
N GLN A 126 16.16 20.42 -16.29
CA GLN A 126 16.94 21.20 -17.28
C GLN A 126 18.46 20.88 -17.27
N ASP A 127 18.84 19.79 -16.62
CA ASP A 127 20.20 19.28 -16.45
C ASP A 127 20.36 17.89 -17.08
N MET A 128 19.57 17.60 -18.13
CA MET A 128 19.39 16.25 -18.69
C MET A 128 18.97 15.23 -17.64
N THR A 129 18.19 15.64 -16.64
CA THR A 129 17.55 14.71 -15.70
C THR A 129 16.05 14.98 -15.59
N MET A 130 15.31 13.90 -15.36
CA MET A 130 13.88 13.93 -15.12
C MET A 130 13.53 13.22 -13.83
N ARG A 131 12.45 13.64 -13.19
CA ARG A 131 11.96 13.03 -11.97
C ARG A 131 10.43 12.93 -11.94
N PRO A 132 9.87 11.74 -11.71
CA PRO A 132 8.44 11.60 -11.42
C PRO A 132 8.15 11.97 -9.95
N ILE A 133 7.03 12.68 -9.77
CA ILE A 133 6.50 13.09 -8.47
C ILE A 133 5.06 12.62 -8.36
N PHE A 134 4.76 11.91 -7.27
CA PHE A 134 3.43 11.48 -6.90
C PHE A 134 2.91 12.35 -5.76
N PHE A 135 1.64 12.76 -5.84
CA PHE A 135 0.95 13.49 -4.77
C PHE A 135 0.05 12.60 -3.93
N GLU A 136 -0.36 11.47 -4.49
CA GLU A 136 -1.19 10.49 -3.81
C GLU A 136 -0.36 9.32 -3.29
N TYR A 137 -0.93 8.60 -2.32
CA TYR A 137 -0.33 7.38 -1.81
C TYR A 137 -0.38 6.30 -2.89
N LEU A 138 0.79 5.86 -3.36
CA LEU A 138 0.92 4.70 -4.21
C LEU A 138 0.93 3.43 -3.34
N ASP A 139 0.25 2.37 -3.77
CA ASP A 139 0.32 1.07 -3.07
C ASP A 139 1.76 0.57 -2.91
N VAL A 140 2.03 -0.13 -1.80
CA VAL A 140 3.36 -0.66 -1.43
C VAL A 140 3.91 -1.55 -2.53
N GLY A 141 3.10 -2.46 -3.08
CA GLY A 141 3.56 -3.38 -4.12
C GLY A 141 3.99 -2.62 -5.37
N SER A 142 3.24 -1.58 -5.74
CA SER A 142 3.58 -0.71 -6.87
C SER A 142 4.82 0.13 -6.63
N GLN A 143 4.96 0.67 -5.41
CA GLN A 143 6.16 1.37 -4.98
C GLN A 143 7.39 0.45 -5.10
N LYS A 144 7.32 -0.77 -4.56
CA LYS A 144 8.39 -1.76 -4.64
C LYS A 144 8.74 -2.12 -6.09
N LEU A 145 7.72 -2.31 -6.95
CA LEU A 145 7.95 -2.56 -8.37
C LEU A 145 8.67 -1.42 -9.10
N VAL A 146 8.31 -0.16 -8.81
CA VAL A 146 8.96 1.01 -9.40
C VAL A 146 10.45 1.05 -9.00
N ALA A 147 10.77 0.72 -7.75
CA ALA A 147 12.15 0.65 -7.27
C ALA A 147 12.95 -0.50 -7.92
N ASP A 148 12.38 -1.70 -7.95
CA ASP A 148 13.12 -2.91 -8.34
C ASP A 148 13.20 -3.12 -9.87
N TYR A 149 12.15 -2.74 -10.61
CA TYR A 149 12.00 -3.08 -12.04
C TYR A 149 12.00 -1.87 -12.99
N ASP A 150 12.27 -0.67 -12.48
CA ASP A 150 12.39 0.56 -13.28
C ASP A 150 11.17 0.76 -14.20
N LEU A 151 9.94 0.63 -13.72
CA LEU A 151 8.76 0.52 -14.59
C LEU A 151 8.53 1.70 -15.55
N ILE A 152 9.03 2.89 -15.20
CA ILE A 152 8.78 4.10 -15.97
C ILE A 152 9.72 4.15 -17.20
N PRO A 153 9.21 4.44 -18.42
CA PRO A 153 10.06 4.60 -19.60
C PRO A 153 11.09 5.71 -19.43
N ARG A 154 12.34 5.44 -19.83
CA ARG A 154 13.44 6.41 -19.79
C ARG A 154 13.62 7.08 -21.16
N PRO A 155 13.69 8.42 -21.24
CA PRO A 155 14.09 9.10 -22.46
C PRO A 155 15.55 8.83 -22.81
N GLN A 156 15.86 8.84 -24.11
CA GLN A 156 17.24 8.67 -24.57
C GLN A 156 18.11 9.85 -24.11
N GLY A 157 19.22 9.54 -23.45
CA GLY A 157 20.20 10.55 -23.03
C GLY A 157 19.81 11.37 -21.79
N VAL A 158 18.70 11.04 -21.13
CA VAL A 158 18.21 11.76 -19.94
C VAL A 158 18.22 10.83 -18.72
N GLY A 159 18.83 11.27 -17.63
CA GLY A 159 18.87 10.52 -16.38
C GLY A 159 17.53 10.57 -15.65
N MET A 160 16.94 9.40 -15.36
CA MET A 160 15.80 9.33 -14.44
C MET A 160 16.27 9.28 -12.99
N LYS A 161 15.90 10.30 -12.21
CA LYS A 161 16.07 10.31 -10.75
C LYS A 161 14.95 9.49 -10.12
N GLN A 162 15.21 8.97 -8.92
CA GLN A 162 14.22 8.22 -8.14
C GLN A 162 12.93 9.03 -7.97
N ALA A 163 11.80 8.32 -8.04
CA ALA A 163 10.49 8.87 -7.80
C ALA A 163 10.41 9.51 -6.41
N ARG A 164 9.64 10.59 -6.31
CA ARG A 164 9.33 11.25 -5.04
C ARG A 164 7.84 11.22 -4.77
N THR A 165 7.46 10.93 -3.54
CA THR A 165 6.08 11.07 -3.07
C THR A 165 6.00 12.27 -2.13
N LEU A 166 5.10 13.20 -2.42
CA LEU A 166 4.86 14.39 -1.61
C LEU A 166 3.51 14.27 -0.91
N THR A 167 3.50 14.38 0.41
CA THR A 167 2.30 14.34 1.24
C THR A 167 1.61 15.70 1.39
N TYR A 168 2.23 16.77 0.88
CA TYR A 168 1.70 18.12 0.89
C TYR A 168 2.13 18.85 -0.38
N LYS A 169 1.40 19.92 -0.72
CA LYS A 169 1.74 20.82 -1.83
C LYS A 169 2.70 21.89 -1.31
N PRO A 170 4.00 21.87 -1.64
CA PRO A 170 4.89 22.93 -1.19
C PRO A 170 4.61 24.24 -1.93
N PHE A 171 4.81 25.34 -1.21
CA PHE A 171 4.77 26.70 -1.74
C PHE A 171 6.20 27.25 -1.83
N GLY A 172 6.56 27.87 -2.96
CA GLY A 172 7.86 28.53 -3.14
C GLY A 172 8.37 28.51 -4.59
N PHE A 173 9.29 29.43 -4.90
CA PHE A 173 9.96 29.55 -6.20
C PHE A 173 11.43 29.12 -6.07
N GLY A 174 11.83 28.10 -6.82
CA GLY A 174 13.23 27.66 -6.92
C GLY A 174 13.75 27.87 -8.34
N PRO A 175 15.08 27.99 -8.53
CA PRO A 175 15.69 28.00 -9.87
C PRO A 175 15.21 26.79 -10.68
N HIS A 176 14.86 26.98 -11.96
CA HIS A 176 14.40 25.90 -12.86
C HIS A 176 13.20 25.10 -12.32
N TYR A 177 12.26 25.76 -11.62
CA TYR A 177 11.11 25.10 -10.97
C TYR A 177 11.51 24.02 -9.94
N SER A 178 12.77 24.04 -9.46
CA SER A 178 13.30 23.11 -8.46
C SER A 178 13.09 23.61 -7.02
N ASN A 179 11.86 23.97 -6.66
CA ASN A 179 11.47 24.42 -5.31
C ASN A 179 11.58 23.33 -4.21
N PHE A 180 12.14 22.16 -4.53
CA PHE A 180 12.21 20.98 -3.65
C PHE A 180 13.61 20.71 -3.07
N ARG A 181 14.51 21.70 -3.04
CA ARG A 181 15.68 21.74 -2.12
C ARG A 181 15.34 22.47 -0.82
N ALA A 182 14.08 22.41 -0.39
CA ALA A 182 13.62 23.10 0.81
C ALA A 182 13.85 22.25 2.08
N PRO A 183 14.07 22.88 3.25
CA PRO A 183 14.38 22.19 4.51
C PRO A 183 13.23 21.35 5.09
N PHE A 184 12.06 21.37 4.45
CA PHE A 184 10.88 20.55 4.79
C PHE A 184 10.77 19.26 3.94
N TRP A 185 11.85 18.91 3.25
CA TRP A 185 11.97 17.74 2.37
C TRP A 185 12.33 16.47 3.16
N HIS A 186 11.65 15.37 2.84
CA HIS A 186 11.79 14.09 3.56
C HIS A 186 12.81 13.11 2.96
N GLY A 187 13.47 13.43 1.85
CA GLY A 187 14.48 12.55 1.22
C GLY A 187 14.25 12.28 -0.27
N ASP A 188 15.26 11.66 -0.90
CA ASP A 188 15.17 11.07 -2.24
C ASP A 188 14.88 9.56 -2.09
N GLY A 189 14.04 9.03 -2.99
CA GLY A 189 13.60 7.63 -2.95
C GLY A 189 12.15 7.46 -2.52
N ILE A 190 11.66 6.22 -2.72
CA ILE A 190 10.37 5.80 -2.20
C ILE A 190 10.54 5.60 -0.70
N LYS A 191 9.95 6.49 0.10
CA LYS A 191 9.83 6.31 1.54
C LYS A 191 8.43 5.80 1.84
N VAL A 192 8.34 4.56 2.32
CA VAL A 192 7.15 4.10 3.02
C VAL A 192 7.18 4.85 4.36
N TYR A 193 6.38 5.91 4.48
CA TYR A 193 6.24 6.62 5.74
C TYR A 193 5.42 5.75 6.68
N THR A 194 6.12 4.89 7.41
CA THR A 194 5.48 4.04 8.40
C THR A 194 4.80 4.87 9.48
N ASN A 195 5.28 6.10 9.73
CA ASN A 195 4.77 7.02 10.76
C ASN A 195 4.48 6.29 12.08
N LEU A 196 5.27 5.26 12.36
CA LEU A 196 5.06 4.38 13.48
C LEU A 196 5.33 5.16 14.75
N LYS A 197 4.30 5.26 15.58
CA LYS A 197 4.37 5.90 16.89
C LYS A 197 3.83 4.94 17.91
N LEU A 198 4.59 4.78 18.99
CA LEU A 198 4.18 4.05 20.16
C LEU A 198 4.04 5.03 21.30
N THR A 199 2.81 5.25 21.74
CA THR A 199 2.50 6.20 22.82
C THR A 199 2.05 5.43 24.05
N LEU A 200 2.52 5.84 25.22
CA LEU A 200 2.09 5.33 26.51
C LEU A 200 1.33 6.41 27.27
N THR A 201 0.22 6.02 27.90
CA THR A 201 -0.58 6.87 28.79
C THR A 201 -0.90 6.10 30.06
N PHE A 202 -0.70 6.74 31.21
CA PHE A 202 -1.03 6.16 32.51
C PHE A 202 -2.12 7.00 33.17
N THR A 203 -3.29 6.41 33.37
CA THR A 203 -4.46 7.06 33.96
C THR A 203 -5.10 6.09 34.95
N ASP A 204 -5.39 6.56 36.17
CA ASP A 204 -6.12 5.82 37.20
C ASP A 204 -5.59 4.38 37.48
N GLY A 205 -4.27 4.18 37.42
CA GLY A 205 -3.64 2.89 37.71
C GLY A 205 -3.58 1.92 36.52
N VAL A 206 -4.15 2.30 35.36
CA VAL A 206 -4.08 1.52 34.13
C VAL A 206 -3.03 2.13 33.20
N LEU A 207 -2.08 1.30 32.77
CA LEU A 207 -1.14 1.65 31.71
C LEU A 207 -1.76 1.25 30.38
N SER A 208 -2.03 2.23 29.54
CA SER A 208 -2.53 2.03 28.18
C SER A 208 -1.49 2.50 27.18
N GLY A 209 -1.49 1.91 26.00
CA GLY A 209 -0.71 2.41 24.89
C GLY A 209 -1.37 2.17 23.55
N ALA A 210 -0.89 2.93 22.57
CA ALA A 210 -1.36 2.87 21.20
C ALA A 210 -0.17 2.79 20.25
N LEU A 211 -0.16 1.76 19.42
CA LEU A 211 0.69 1.64 18.24
C LEU A 211 -0.08 2.19 17.03
N THR A 212 0.28 3.40 16.60
CA THR A 212 -0.31 4.02 15.41
C THR A 212 0.68 3.98 14.25
N ALA A 213 0.21 3.63 13.06
CA ALA A 213 1.00 3.57 11.84
C ALA A 213 0.33 4.35 10.69
N GLY A 214 1.10 4.62 9.65
CA GLY A 214 0.60 5.09 8.36
C GLY A 214 -0.20 4.02 7.63
N ALA A 215 -0.88 4.43 6.56
CA ALA A 215 -1.71 3.54 5.75
C ALA A 215 -0.88 2.37 5.17
N GLY A 216 -1.44 1.15 5.23
CA GLY A 216 -0.83 -0.05 4.66
C GLY A 216 0.06 -0.86 5.62
N ILE A 217 0.10 -0.51 6.90
CA ILE A 217 0.84 -1.26 7.94
C ILE A 217 -0.15 -1.93 8.88
N VAL A 218 0.04 -3.22 9.11
CA VAL A 218 -0.72 -3.97 10.12
C VAL A 218 -0.20 -3.60 11.50
N VAL A 219 -1.11 -3.10 12.34
CA VAL A 219 -0.84 -2.74 13.76
C VAL A 219 -1.45 -3.74 14.74
N SER A 220 -2.20 -4.73 14.26
CA SER A 220 -2.81 -5.80 15.04
C SER A 220 -1.84 -6.96 15.26
N ASP A 221 -2.02 -7.69 16.36
CA ASP A 221 -1.21 -8.87 16.71
C ASP A 221 0.30 -8.59 16.76
N VAL A 222 0.68 -7.37 17.16
CA VAL A 222 2.09 -6.96 17.31
C VAL A 222 2.54 -7.18 18.75
N ASP A 223 3.67 -7.88 18.91
CA ASP A 223 4.31 -8.06 20.21
C ASP A 223 4.91 -6.75 20.73
N ILE A 224 4.48 -6.34 21.92
CA ILE A 224 4.98 -5.18 22.66
C ILE A 224 5.67 -5.65 23.92
N THR A 225 6.90 -5.19 24.12
CA THR A 225 7.65 -5.42 25.35
C THR A 225 7.67 -4.14 26.18
N LEU A 226 7.05 -4.17 27.35
CA LEU A 226 7.16 -3.13 28.36
C LEU A 226 8.37 -3.40 29.24
N ILE A 227 9.22 -2.39 29.43
CA ILE A 227 10.40 -2.45 30.29
C ILE A 227 10.18 -1.44 31.42
N TYR A 228 9.91 -1.96 32.61
CA TYR A 228 9.80 -1.17 33.83
C TYR A 228 11.18 -1.05 34.49
N THR A 229 11.63 0.16 34.75
CA THR A 229 12.86 0.45 35.50
C THR A 229 12.47 0.96 36.89
N LEU A 230 12.83 0.19 37.92
CA LEU A 230 12.55 0.51 39.31
C LEU A 230 13.55 1.56 39.85
N ALA A 231 13.22 2.22 40.96
CA ALA A 231 14.09 3.22 41.59
C ALA A 231 15.51 2.73 41.94
N GLY A 232 15.71 1.41 42.09
CA GLY A 232 17.01 0.77 42.31
C GLY A 232 17.78 0.38 41.05
N GLY A 233 17.28 0.71 39.85
CA GLY A 233 17.90 0.39 38.55
C GLY A 233 17.62 -1.03 38.04
N SER A 234 16.97 -1.89 38.82
CA SER A 234 16.49 -3.20 38.36
C SER A 234 15.37 -3.05 37.34
N THR A 235 15.37 -3.91 36.32
CA THR A 235 14.37 -3.91 35.26
C THR A 235 13.46 -5.12 35.34
N VAL A 236 12.17 -4.90 35.08
CA VAL A 236 11.15 -5.94 34.96
C VAL A 236 10.52 -5.81 33.58
N THR A 237 10.34 -6.92 32.87
CA THR A 237 9.77 -6.91 31.52
C THR A 237 8.43 -7.62 31.48
N GLU A 238 7.48 -7.04 30.75
CA GLU A 238 6.17 -7.62 30.49
C GLU A 238 5.92 -7.64 28.98
N ARG A 239 5.25 -8.66 28.48
CA ARG A 239 4.90 -8.80 27.07
C ARG A 239 3.40 -8.71 26.88
N LEU A 240 2.98 -7.88 25.94
CA LEU A 240 1.60 -7.66 25.55
C LEU A 240 1.47 -7.78 24.03
N VAL A 241 0.26 -8.00 23.56
CA VAL A 241 -0.07 -8.06 22.14
C VAL A 241 -1.11 -6.97 21.85
N THR A 242 -0.98 -6.29 20.72
CA THR A 242 -1.96 -5.28 20.30
C THR A 242 -3.27 -5.90 19.81
N ASP A 243 -4.38 -5.19 20.04
CA ASP A 243 -5.68 -5.49 19.44
C ASP A 243 -5.76 -5.11 17.95
N ASP A 244 -6.90 -5.35 17.31
CA ASP A 244 -7.17 -5.03 15.91
C ASP A 244 -6.91 -3.56 15.54
N ASN A 245 -6.97 -2.65 16.52
CA ASN A 245 -6.78 -1.21 16.34
C ASN A 245 -5.40 -0.73 16.80
N GLY A 246 -4.51 -1.62 17.22
CA GLY A 246 -3.17 -1.28 17.70
C GLY A 246 -3.09 -0.85 19.17
N TYR A 247 -4.15 -1.05 19.95
CA TYR A 247 -4.17 -0.70 21.38
C TYR A 247 -3.76 -1.87 22.26
N PHE A 248 -3.23 -1.55 23.43
CA PHE A 248 -2.93 -2.50 24.49
C PHE A 248 -3.08 -1.84 25.85
N GLU A 249 -3.43 -2.63 26.87
CA GLU A 249 -3.58 -2.17 28.23
C GLU A 249 -3.08 -3.22 29.23
N THR A 250 -2.56 -2.75 30.36
CA THR A 250 -2.20 -3.60 31.50
C THR A 250 -2.29 -2.81 32.80
N THR A 251 -2.47 -3.53 33.90
CA THR A 251 -2.41 -2.99 35.27
C THR A 251 -1.14 -3.52 35.94
N PRO A 252 -0.04 -2.75 35.92
CA PRO A 252 1.22 -3.21 36.50
C PRO A 252 1.12 -3.31 38.02
N ASN A 253 1.38 -4.50 38.56
CA ASN A 253 1.41 -4.76 40.00
C ASN A 253 2.79 -4.37 40.59
N ILE A 254 3.10 -3.08 40.59
CA ILE A 254 4.40 -2.54 41.05
C ILE A 254 4.14 -1.44 42.09
N ASP A 255 4.49 -1.72 43.36
CA ASP A 255 4.21 -0.84 44.51
C ASP A 255 5.17 0.35 44.67
N VAL A 256 6.24 0.42 43.88
CA VAL A 256 7.31 1.42 44.00
C VAL A 256 7.32 2.31 42.76
N GLY A 257 7.66 3.60 42.89
CA GLY A 257 7.81 4.49 41.74
C GLY A 257 8.75 3.90 40.68
N TYR A 258 8.25 3.80 39.44
CA TYR A 258 8.95 3.19 38.30
C TYR A 258 8.93 4.13 37.09
N SER A 259 9.82 3.89 36.13
CA SER A 259 9.67 4.40 34.77
C SER A 259 9.41 3.26 33.80
N VAL A 260 8.60 3.51 32.76
CA VAL A 260 8.25 2.51 31.77
C VAL A 260 8.59 3.00 30.37
N VAL A 261 9.18 2.10 29.59
CA VAL A 261 9.43 2.28 28.16
C VAL A 261 8.84 1.08 27.43
N ALA A 262 8.04 1.33 26.40
CA ALA A 262 7.54 0.29 25.52
C ALA A 262 8.42 0.16 24.28
N ARG A 263 8.67 -1.08 23.85
CA ARG A 263 9.38 -1.39 22.62
C ARG A 263 8.56 -2.35 21.78
N ALA A 264 8.54 -2.13 20.47
CA ALA A 264 7.90 -3.00 19.51
C ALA A 264 8.78 -3.15 18.27
N GLN A 265 8.64 -4.29 17.59
CA GLN A 265 9.21 -4.50 16.26
C GLN A 265 8.07 -4.66 15.28
N VAL A 266 8.03 -3.81 14.26
CA VAL A 266 6.98 -3.86 13.23
C VAL A 266 7.63 -4.17 11.90
N LEU A 267 7.04 -5.13 11.20
CA LEU A 267 7.46 -5.46 9.85
C LEU A 267 6.93 -4.40 8.89
N THR A 268 7.85 -3.66 8.28
CA THR A 268 7.49 -2.62 7.32
C THR A 268 7.02 -3.26 6.00
N PRO A 269 6.26 -2.51 5.18
CA PRO A 269 5.87 -2.98 3.86
C PRO A 269 7.02 -3.19 2.86
N LEU A 270 8.25 -2.79 3.23
CA LEU A 270 9.49 -3.12 2.51
C LEU A 270 10.10 -4.47 2.94
N CYS A 271 9.44 -5.21 3.83
CA CYS A 271 9.94 -6.44 4.44
C CYS A 271 11.21 -6.24 5.28
N GLU A 272 11.36 -5.06 5.86
CA GLU A 272 12.41 -4.72 6.81
C GLU A 272 11.80 -4.54 8.21
N TRP A 273 12.50 -5.00 9.25
CA TRP A 273 12.08 -4.79 10.63
C TRP A 273 12.43 -3.38 11.08
N GLU A 274 11.42 -2.64 11.52
CA GLU A 274 11.59 -1.33 12.14
C GLU A 274 11.37 -1.45 13.65
N ASN A 275 12.34 -0.98 14.44
CA ASN A 275 12.25 -0.94 15.89
C ASN A 275 11.62 0.40 16.31
N ILE A 276 10.57 0.35 17.12
CA ILE A 276 9.95 1.54 17.71
C ILE A 276 10.05 1.48 19.22
N GLU A 277 10.34 2.64 19.81
CA GLU A 277 10.40 2.85 21.24
C GLU A 277 9.46 4.00 21.62
N SER A 278 8.73 3.86 22.73
CA SER A 278 7.93 4.96 23.29
C SER A 278 8.81 5.96 24.03
N SER A 279 8.31 7.19 24.23
CA SER A 279 8.90 8.07 25.24
C SER A 279 8.84 7.42 26.63
N GLU A 280 9.84 7.68 27.46
CA GLU A 280 9.87 7.23 28.85
C GLU A 280 8.74 7.90 29.65
N LEU A 281 7.91 7.08 30.30
CA LEU A 281 6.85 7.55 31.20
C LEU A 281 7.26 7.25 32.64
N SER A 282 7.48 8.29 33.44
CA SER A 282 7.80 8.14 34.87
C SER A 282 6.56 8.31 35.73
N THR A 283 6.27 7.33 36.58
CA THR A 283 5.14 7.35 37.53
C THR A 283 5.51 8.01 38.85
N ARG A 284 6.60 8.79 38.92
CA ARG A 284 6.95 9.55 40.14
C ARG A 284 5.79 10.47 40.51
N VAL A 285 4.96 9.99 41.43
CA VAL A 285 3.92 10.77 42.10
C VAL A 285 4.64 11.92 42.79
N LYS A 286 4.48 13.15 42.29
CA LYS A 286 4.67 14.33 43.14
C LYS A 286 3.58 14.21 44.22
N PHE A 287 3.99 13.99 45.46
CA PHE A 287 3.08 13.82 46.61
C PHE A 287 1.95 14.85 46.56
N ASN A 288 0.72 14.40 46.32
CA ASN A 288 -0.49 15.22 46.46
C ASN A 288 -1.12 14.90 47.82
N GLY A 289 -0.38 15.18 48.89
CA GLY A 289 -0.78 14.96 50.27
C GLY A 289 0.00 15.90 51.17
N ALA A 290 -0.65 16.43 52.20
CA ALA A 290 -0.02 17.33 53.14
C ALA A 290 1.18 16.64 53.80
N ILE A 291 2.38 17.12 53.50
CA ILE A 291 3.61 16.72 54.18
C ILE A 291 3.48 17.23 55.63
N LYS A 292 3.13 16.35 56.57
CA LYS A 292 3.31 16.66 58.00
C LYS A 292 4.78 16.49 58.34
N TYR A 293 5.44 17.64 58.51
CA TYR A 293 6.80 17.74 59.00
C TYR A 293 6.84 17.37 60.49
N ASP A 294 7.57 16.31 60.85
CA ASP A 294 7.72 15.83 62.23
C ASP A 294 8.86 16.54 63.00
N GLY A 295 9.63 17.42 62.34
CA GLY A 295 10.65 18.23 63.00
C GLY A 295 12.06 17.64 63.03
N ALA A 296 12.27 16.37 62.66
CA ALA A 296 13.58 15.75 62.90
C ALA A 296 14.71 16.13 61.93
N TYR A 297 14.44 16.56 60.69
CA TYR A 297 15.51 16.80 59.71
C TYR A 297 15.25 17.99 58.77
N SER A 298 16.12 19.00 58.84
CA SER A 298 16.17 20.11 57.88
C SER A 298 17.07 19.76 56.69
N PHE A 299 16.51 19.67 55.50
CA PHE A 299 17.28 19.70 54.25
C PHE A 299 17.13 21.09 53.63
N ARG A 300 18.26 21.77 53.40
CA ARG A 300 18.33 23.03 52.64
C ARG A 300 18.21 22.70 51.15
N GLY A 301 17.26 23.35 50.49
CA GLY A 301 17.22 23.46 49.02
C GLY A 301 18.28 24.41 48.50
#